data_AF-A0A952VNK9-F1
#
_entry.id   AF-A0A952VNK9-F1
#
_cell.length_a   1.000
_cell.length_b   1.000
_cell.length_c   1.000
_cell.angle_alpha   90.00
_cell.angle_beta   90.00
_cell.angle_gamma   90.00
#
_symmetry.space_group_name_H-M   'P 1'
#
loop_
_entity.id
_entity.type
_entity.pdbx_description
1 polymer ?
#
loop_
_entity_poly.entity_id
_entity_poly.type
_entity_poly.pdbx_seq_one_letter_code
_entity_poly.pdbx_strand_id
1 'polypeptide(L)'
;MIALTRRGTLGLMAGALGMLALGWMVSPAVASTEGVNEKAKASLQKAHDQLKLAIDQAEKALGSSRRSSGSIRVHMQRVLNILGGKDSPEYADSSEYAEKLQPHFNEKVGNPGDGHGALLYMEDAYEALKTGNAPAAVQEAVEYAIMHASMVEGHAHESVHGTGIKQTQEHAAHTAALLVGAYGKGDSDSPATGALSYAMKQAGLKVSK
;
A
#
# COMPACT_ATOMS: atom_id res chain seq x y z
N MET A 1 8.04 -39.01 -83.69
CA MET A 1 9.26 -38.68 -82.93
C MET A 1 9.14 -39.38 -81.58
N ILE A 2 10.00 -40.38 -81.34
CA ILE A 2 10.35 -41.04 -80.06
C ILE A 2 9.24 -41.80 -79.29
N ALA A 3 9.56 -43.06 -78.98
CA ALA A 3 8.81 -44.05 -78.22
C ALA A 3 9.24 -44.09 -76.73
N LEU A 4 8.61 -45.02 -75.99
CA LEU A 4 8.90 -45.60 -74.65
C LEU A 4 8.03 -45.07 -73.49
N THR A 5 7.01 -45.82 -73.04
CA THR A 5 6.99 -46.86 -71.95
C THR A 5 7.35 -46.31 -70.56
N ARG A 6 6.70 -46.62 -69.43
CA ARG A 6 6.15 -47.88 -68.86
C ARG A 6 5.43 -47.47 -67.54
N ARG A 7 4.28 -48.06 -67.17
CA ARG A 7 4.10 -49.11 -66.13
C ARG A 7 4.43 -48.69 -64.69
N GLY A 8 3.47 -48.86 -63.79
CA GLY A 8 3.76 -49.19 -62.38
C GLY A 8 2.94 -48.44 -61.34
N THR A 9 1.85 -49.06 -60.90
CA THR A 9 1.12 -48.78 -59.65
C THR A 9 1.94 -49.20 -58.43
N LEU A 10 1.63 -48.57 -57.28
CA LEU A 10 1.97 -48.92 -55.88
C LEU A 10 3.32 -48.46 -55.30
N GLY A 11 3.22 -47.70 -54.20
CA GLY A 11 4.16 -47.75 -53.07
C GLY A 11 5.12 -46.57 -52.92
N LEU A 12 4.66 -45.45 -52.34
CA LEU A 12 5.52 -44.43 -51.70
C LEU A 12 5.16 -44.46 -50.21
N MET A 13 5.87 -45.21 -49.35
CA MET A 13 7.21 -44.96 -48.79
C MET A 13 7.44 -43.52 -48.32
N ALA A 14 7.37 -43.39 -46.99
CA ALA A 14 8.12 -42.53 -46.08
C ALA A 14 9.04 -41.46 -46.70
N GLY A 15 8.81 -40.20 -46.31
CA GLY A 15 9.71 -39.10 -46.61
C GLY A 15 9.40 -37.86 -45.77
N ALA A 16 10.06 -37.76 -44.62
CA ALA A 16 10.43 -36.56 -43.88
C ALA A 16 9.63 -35.26 -44.12
N LEU A 17 8.67 -34.97 -43.23
CA LEU A 17 8.23 -33.61 -42.94
C LEU A 17 9.08 -33.07 -41.78
N GLY A 18 10.12 -32.32 -42.11
CA GLY A 18 10.84 -31.47 -41.17
C GLY A 18 9.97 -30.29 -40.76
N MET A 19 9.36 -30.38 -39.58
CA MET A 19 8.81 -29.23 -38.86
C MET A 19 9.79 -28.89 -37.72
N LEU A 20 10.63 -27.89 -37.98
CA LEU A 20 11.35 -27.15 -36.95
C LEU A 20 10.33 -26.34 -36.16
N ALA A 21 9.70 -26.97 -35.15
CA ALA A 21 9.02 -26.24 -34.10
C ALA A 21 10.10 -25.65 -33.18
N LEU A 22 10.42 -24.37 -33.39
CA LEU A 22 11.10 -23.55 -32.39
C LEU A 22 10.18 -23.43 -31.18
N GLY A 23 10.22 -24.45 -30.32
CA GLY A 23 9.64 -24.43 -28.99
C GLY A 23 10.39 -23.39 -28.18
N TRP A 24 9.85 -22.18 -28.11
CA TRP A 24 10.12 -21.28 -27.01
C TRP A 24 9.49 -21.90 -25.76
N MET A 25 10.20 -22.87 -25.17
CA MET A 25 10.06 -23.17 -23.75
C MET A 25 10.64 -21.97 -23.00
N VAL A 26 9.84 -20.90 -22.89
CA VAL A 26 9.96 -20.03 -21.72
C VAL A 26 9.44 -20.89 -20.58
N SER A 27 10.36 -21.62 -19.94
CA SER A 27 10.09 -22.11 -18.60
C SER A 27 9.66 -20.88 -17.80
N PRO A 28 8.46 -20.83 -17.20
CA PRO A 28 8.27 -19.87 -16.13
C PRO A 28 9.32 -20.28 -15.10
N ALA A 29 10.39 -19.48 -15.01
CA ALA A 29 11.24 -19.52 -13.87
C ALA A 29 10.29 -19.35 -12.70
N VAL A 30 10.06 -20.44 -11.96
CA VAL A 30 9.47 -20.40 -10.63
C VAL A 30 10.53 -19.69 -9.79
N ALA A 31 10.64 -18.37 -10.00
CA ALA A 31 11.30 -17.48 -9.09
C ALA A 31 10.53 -17.65 -7.79
N SER A 32 11.21 -18.24 -6.81
CA SER A 32 10.70 -18.62 -5.50
C SER A 32 9.59 -17.67 -5.03
N THR A 33 8.34 -18.13 -5.13
CA THR A 33 7.15 -17.44 -4.65
C THR A 33 7.15 -17.28 -3.13
N GLU A 34 8.07 -17.97 -2.44
CA GLU A 34 8.27 -17.87 -0.99
C GLU A 34 8.89 -16.53 -0.59
N GLY A 35 9.90 -16.03 -1.32
CA GLY A 35 10.60 -14.78 -0.95
C GLY A 35 9.76 -13.51 -1.17
N VAL A 36 8.93 -13.51 -2.21
CA VAL A 36 8.10 -12.34 -2.58
C VAL A 36 6.89 -12.19 -1.65
N ASN A 37 6.34 -13.31 -1.18
CA ASN A 37 5.24 -13.30 -0.20
C ASN A 37 5.75 -12.84 1.19
N GLU A 38 6.95 -13.24 1.61
CA GLU A 38 7.49 -12.80 2.91
C GLU A 38 7.84 -11.31 2.94
N LYS A 39 8.36 -10.75 1.84
CA LYS A 39 8.55 -9.29 1.73
C LYS A 39 7.22 -8.55 1.83
N ALA A 40 6.20 -8.99 1.08
CA ALA A 40 4.86 -8.41 1.15
C ALA A 40 4.29 -8.47 2.57
N LYS A 41 4.39 -9.61 3.24
CA LYS A 41 3.93 -9.78 4.63
C LYS A 41 4.65 -8.85 5.61
N ALA A 42 5.96 -8.74 5.50
CA ALA A 42 6.74 -7.84 6.34
C ALA A 42 6.31 -6.37 6.16
N SER A 43 6.13 -5.93 4.92
CA SER A 43 5.65 -4.59 4.60
C SER A 43 4.21 -4.37 5.07
N LEU A 44 3.31 -5.33 4.90
CA LEU A 44 1.93 -5.26 5.42
C LEU A 44 1.89 -5.13 6.94
N GLN A 45 2.71 -5.90 7.66
CA GLN A 45 2.80 -5.82 9.11
C GLN A 45 3.33 -4.45 9.55
N LYS A 46 4.34 -3.93 8.86
CA LYS A 46 4.90 -2.61 9.13
C LYS A 46 3.88 -1.49 8.88
N ALA A 47 3.17 -1.53 7.76
CA ALA A 47 2.07 -0.62 7.47
C ALA A 47 1.00 -0.66 8.57
N HIS A 48 0.63 -1.86 9.02
CA HIS A 48 -0.35 -2.06 10.08
C HIS A 48 0.11 -1.45 11.41
N ASP A 49 1.36 -1.68 11.81
CA ASP A 49 1.93 -1.12 13.04
C ASP A 49 1.99 0.42 12.98
N GLN A 50 2.38 0.99 11.84
CA GLN A 50 2.39 2.44 11.63
C GLN A 50 0.96 3.03 11.64
N LEU A 51 -0.01 2.40 10.97
CA LEU A 51 -1.40 2.85 11.01
C LEU A 51 -1.98 2.81 12.43
N LYS A 52 -1.62 1.82 13.24
CA LYS A 52 -2.01 1.77 14.66
C LYS A 52 -1.47 2.96 15.44
N LEU A 53 -0.22 3.35 15.20
CA LEU A 53 0.37 4.56 15.81
C LEU A 53 -0.35 5.84 15.34
N ALA A 54 -0.68 5.93 14.06
CA ALA A 54 -1.43 7.06 13.51
C ALA A 54 -2.83 7.16 14.13
N ILE A 55 -3.55 6.04 14.31
CA ILE A 55 -4.85 6.00 14.99
C ILE A 55 -4.73 6.51 16.43
N ASP A 56 -3.75 6.04 17.19
CA ASP A 56 -3.52 6.51 18.57
C ASP A 56 -3.28 8.04 18.63
N GLN A 57 -2.53 8.61 17.67
CA GLN A 57 -2.37 10.06 17.59
C GLN A 57 -3.68 10.76 17.22
N ALA A 58 -4.45 10.22 16.29
CA ALA A 58 -5.74 10.79 15.91
C ALA A 58 -6.75 10.78 17.07
N GLU A 59 -6.80 9.70 17.85
CA GLU A 59 -7.62 9.61 19.05
C GLU A 59 -7.18 10.62 20.11
N LYS A 60 -5.87 10.81 20.31
CA LYS A 60 -5.34 11.85 21.22
C LYS A 60 -5.73 13.26 20.79
N ALA A 61 -5.77 13.52 19.49
CA ALA A 61 -6.24 14.80 18.96
C ALA A 61 -7.71 15.08 19.34
N LEU A 62 -8.57 14.06 19.32
CA LEU A 62 -10.00 14.19 19.62
C LEU A 62 -10.33 14.14 21.12
N GLY A 63 -9.54 13.38 21.88
CA GLY A 63 -9.76 13.05 23.29
C GLY A 63 -9.09 13.98 24.31
N SER A 64 -8.22 14.90 23.90
CA SER A 64 -7.48 15.73 24.88
C SER A 64 -8.43 16.59 25.73
N SER A 65 -8.29 16.53 27.06
CA SER A 65 -9.14 17.28 28.01
C SER A 65 -8.94 18.80 27.91
N ARG A 66 -7.85 19.24 27.26
CA ARG A 66 -7.60 20.60 26.82
C ARG A 66 -7.58 20.62 25.29
N ARG A 67 -8.77 20.59 24.67
CA ARG A 67 -8.96 20.80 23.22
C ARG A 67 -8.52 22.21 22.83
N SER A 68 -7.23 22.43 22.72
CA SER A 68 -6.68 23.60 22.06
C SER A 68 -6.39 23.25 20.60
N SER A 69 -6.58 24.23 19.71
CA SER A 69 -6.24 24.09 18.30
C SER A 69 -4.78 23.61 18.12
N GLY A 70 -3.84 24.11 18.95
CA GLY A 70 -2.44 23.67 18.93
C GLY A 70 -2.25 22.19 19.25
N SER A 71 -2.91 21.64 20.28
CA SER A 71 -2.79 20.22 20.63
C SER A 71 -3.33 19.32 19.51
N ILE A 72 -4.44 19.69 18.88
CA ILE A 72 -5.00 18.93 17.75
C ILE A 72 -4.00 18.93 16.58
N ARG A 73 -3.43 20.10 16.25
CA ARG A 73 -2.44 20.24 15.16
C ARG A 73 -1.19 19.42 15.41
N VAL A 74 -0.64 19.40 16.64
CA VAL A 74 0.52 18.55 16.98
C VAL A 74 0.22 17.09 16.66
N HIS A 75 -0.92 16.58 17.11
CA HIS A 75 -1.27 15.17 16.90
C HIS A 75 -1.56 14.85 15.43
N MET A 76 -2.20 15.76 14.70
CA MET A 76 -2.45 15.59 13.26
C MET A 76 -1.16 15.69 12.44
N GLN A 77 -0.22 16.54 12.83
CA GLN A 77 1.10 16.60 12.24
C GLN A 77 1.87 15.29 12.46
N ARG A 78 1.72 14.65 13.63
CA ARG A 78 2.27 13.30 13.85
C ARG A 78 1.62 12.27 12.93
N VAL A 79 0.31 12.36 12.70
CA VAL A 79 -0.36 11.48 11.72
C VAL A 79 0.27 11.65 10.33
N LEU A 80 0.46 12.88 9.86
CA LEU A 80 1.13 13.15 8.57
C LEU A 80 2.54 12.53 8.54
N ASN A 81 3.34 12.76 9.57
CA ASN A 81 4.71 12.22 9.66
C ASN A 81 4.74 10.68 9.65
N ILE A 82 3.76 10.01 10.28
CA ILE A 82 3.66 8.54 10.32
C ILE A 82 3.21 8.00 8.95
N LEU A 83 2.32 8.70 8.24
CA LEU A 83 1.81 8.26 6.94
C LEU A 83 2.84 8.45 5.83
N GLY A 84 3.38 9.66 5.71
CA GLY A 84 4.30 10.04 4.64
C GLY A 84 5.76 9.67 4.89
N GLY A 85 6.17 9.47 6.15
CA GLY A 85 7.56 9.20 6.49
C GLY A 85 8.45 10.44 6.40
N LYS A 86 9.76 10.25 6.61
CA LYS A 86 10.75 11.34 6.72
C LYS A 86 10.99 12.14 5.44
N ASP A 87 10.69 11.52 4.30
CA ASP A 87 10.93 12.08 2.98
C ASP A 87 9.67 12.78 2.42
N SER A 88 8.56 12.79 3.18
CA SER A 88 7.33 13.48 2.78
C SER A 88 7.46 15.01 2.96
N PRO A 89 6.84 15.80 2.07
CA PRO A 89 6.86 17.26 2.16
C PRO A 89 6.22 17.80 3.45
N GLU A 90 5.32 17.03 4.06
CA GLU A 90 4.65 17.33 5.31
C GLU A 90 5.53 17.01 6.53
N TYR A 91 6.70 16.39 6.36
CA TYR A 91 7.52 15.91 7.47
C TYR A 91 8.10 17.04 8.33
N ALA A 92 7.54 17.19 9.53
CA ALA A 92 7.84 18.30 10.44
C ALA A 92 8.92 18.00 11.51
N ASP A 93 9.81 17.03 11.28
CA ASP A 93 10.93 16.70 12.20
C ASP A 93 12.27 17.30 11.77
N SER A 94 12.36 17.91 10.58
CA SER A 94 13.64 18.46 10.12
C SER A 94 13.80 19.92 10.56
N SER A 95 14.93 20.22 11.19
CA SER A 95 15.48 21.58 11.23
C SER A 95 15.95 22.09 9.85
N GLU A 96 15.58 21.40 8.76
CA GLU A 96 16.24 21.46 7.47
C GLU A 96 15.33 21.98 6.34
N TYR A 97 14.00 22.04 6.53
CA TYR A 97 13.04 22.50 5.51
C TYR A 97 12.13 23.63 6.00
N ALA A 98 12.74 24.69 6.56
CA ALA A 98 12.02 25.90 6.99
C ALA A 98 11.54 26.79 5.82
N GLU A 99 11.73 26.41 4.55
CA GLU A 99 11.69 27.40 3.45
C GLU A 99 10.81 27.09 2.24
N LYS A 100 9.84 26.16 2.29
CA LYS A 100 8.86 26.04 1.19
C LYS A 100 7.42 25.85 1.67
N LEU A 101 6.66 26.92 1.41
CA LEU A 101 5.21 27.06 1.31
C LEU A 101 4.38 27.02 2.61
N GLN A 102 3.89 28.22 2.91
CA GLN A 102 2.80 28.60 3.82
C GLN A 102 3.13 28.49 5.32
N PRO A 103 3.31 29.63 6.03
CA PRO A 103 3.47 29.61 7.48
C PRO A 103 2.15 29.11 8.08
N HIS A 104 2.15 28.46 9.25
CA HIS A 104 1.17 28.69 10.35
C HIS A 104 1.28 27.65 11.49
N PHE A 105 1.91 26.49 11.27
CA PHE A 105 2.26 25.56 12.35
C PHE A 105 3.77 25.27 12.29
N ASN A 106 4.55 26.01 13.08
CA ASN A 106 6.03 26.01 13.08
C ASN A 106 6.60 25.23 14.28
N GLU A 107 5.81 24.30 14.82
CA GLU A 107 6.28 23.45 15.91
C GLU A 107 7.07 22.28 15.31
N LYS A 108 8.28 22.07 15.84
CA LYS A 108 9.02 20.82 15.58
C LYS A 108 8.22 19.68 16.19
N VAL A 109 7.61 18.87 15.34
CA VAL A 109 6.81 17.73 15.77
C VAL A 109 7.53 16.47 15.33
N GLY A 110 8.14 15.79 16.30
CA GLY A 110 8.84 14.54 16.04
C GLY A 110 7.93 13.46 15.47
N ASN A 111 8.50 12.56 14.67
CA ASN A 111 7.80 11.38 14.18
C ASN A 111 7.83 10.26 15.24
N PRO A 112 6.68 9.83 15.77
CA PRO A 112 6.63 8.67 16.67
C PRO A 112 6.72 7.32 15.92
N GLY A 113 6.65 7.33 14.59
CA GLY A 113 6.84 6.17 13.72
C GLY A 113 8.31 5.82 13.50
N ASP A 114 8.57 4.90 12.58
CA ASP A 114 9.94 4.47 12.24
C ASP A 114 10.62 5.29 11.14
N GLY A 115 9.91 6.30 10.61
CA GLY A 115 10.42 7.21 9.60
C GLY A 115 10.28 6.74 8.16
N HIS A 116 9.84 5.51 7.89
CA HIS A 116 9.61 5.04 6.51
C HIS A 116 8.28 5.52 5.95
N GLY A 117 7.22 5.53 6.76
CA GLY A 117 5.88 5.94 6.32
C GLY A 117 4.96 4.76 6.03
N ALA A 118 3.73 4.82 6.54
CA ALA A 118 2.72 3.77 6.35
C ALA A 118 2.32 3.61 4.87
N LEU A 119 2.19 4.73 4.13
CA LEU A 119 1.86 4.71 2.70
C LEU A 119 2.93 3.99 1.89
N LEU A 120 4.21 4.33 2.14
CA LEU A 120 5.34 3.69 1.48
C LEU A 120 5.41 2.19 1.79
N TYR A 121 5.13 1.76 3.02
CA TYR A 121 5.02 0.32 3.32
C TYR A 121 3.86 -0.37 2.58
N MET A 122 2.72 0.29 2.40
CA MET A 122 1.60 -0.29 1.63
C MET A 122 1.92 -0.38 0.14
N GLU A 123 2.60 0.62 -0.43
CA GLU A 123 3.10 0.59 -1.80
C GLU A 123 4.14 -0.52 -2.01
N ASP A 124 5.11 -0.65 -1.09
CA ASP A 124 6.10 -1.72 -1.10
C ASP A 124 5.43 -3.11 -1.05
N ALA A 125 4.39 -3.25 -0.21
CA ALA A 125 3.61 -4.47 -0.11
C ALA A 125 2.86 -4.76 -1.41
N TYR A 126 2.20 -3.75 -1.99
CA TYR A 126 1.45 -3.88 -3.24
C TYR A 126 2.35 -4.32 -4.41
N GLU A 127 3.50 -3.67 -4.58
CA GLU A 127 4.45 -4.04 -5.64
C GLU A 127 5.04 -5.44 -5.44
N ALA A 128 5.29 -5.84 -4.19
CA ALA A 128 5.67 -7.21 -3.88
C ALA A 128 4.54 -8.20 -4.21
N LEU A 129 3.30 -7.92 -3.84
CA LEU A 129 2.15 -8.79 -4.15
C LEU A 129 1.92 -8.95 -5.66
N LYS A 130 2.08 -7.88 -6.44
CA LYS A 130 2.01 -7.94 -7.91
C LYS A 130 3.10 -8.82 -8.49
N THR A 131 4.34 -8.58 -8.08
CA THR A 131 5.50 -9.35 -8.53
C THR A 131 5.36 -10.83 -8.15
N GLY A 132 4.76 -11.10 -6.98
CA GLY A 132 4.52 -12.45 -6.45
C GLY A 132 3.26 -13.12 -6.99
N ASN A 133 2.51 -12.48 -7.89
CA ASN A 133 1.26 -12.96 -8.46
C ASN A 133 0.23 -13.37 -7.38
N ALA A 134 0.11 -12.56 -6.32
CA ALA A 134 -0.88 -12.77 -5.27
C ALA A 134 -2.32 -12.68 -5.81
N PRO A 135 -3.33 -13.26 -5.13
CA PRO A 135 -4.72 -13.16 -5.59
C PRO A 135 -5.17 -11.70 -5.74
N ALA A 136 -5.92 -11.40 -6.80
CA ALA A 136 -6.37 -10.04 -7.12
C ALA A 136 -7.09 -9.36 -5.94
N ALA A 137 -7.92 -10.10 -5.21
CA ALA A 137 -8.62 -9.59 -4.03
C ALA A 137 -7.70 -9.10 -2.91
N VAL A 138 -6.47 -9.62 -2.79
CA VAL A 138 -5.47 -9.14 -1.82
C VAL A 138 -4.84 -7.85 -2.31
N GLN A 139 -4.54 -7.76 -3.61
CA GLN A 139 -3.99 -6.56 -4.24
C GLN A 139 -5.00 -5.40 -4.15
N GLU A 140 -6.27 -5.63 -4.51
CA GLU A 140 -7.36 -4.66 -4.40
C GLU A 140 -7.56 -4.19 -2.95
N ALA A 141 -7.43 -5.09 -1.97
CA ALA A 141 -7.53 -4.72 -0.57
C ALA A 141 -6.39 -3.77 -0.14
N VAL A 142 -5.17 -3.98 -0.63
CA VAL A 142 -4.06 -3.04 -0.36
C VAL A 142 -4.29 -1.71 -1.08
N GLU A 143 -4.80 -1.71 -2.31
CA GLU A 143 -5.18 -0.49 -3.04
C GLU A 143 -6.24 0.32 -2.27
N TYR A 144 -7.26 -0.34 -1.70
CA TYR A 144 -8.25 0.33 -0.85
C TYR A 144 -7.62 0.93 0.42
N ALA A 145 -6.68 0.21 1.04
CA ALA A 145 -5.97 0.72 2.22
C ALA A 145 -5.14 1.97 1.88
N ILE A 146 -4.43 1.95 0.74
CA ILE A 146 -3.69 3.10 0.22
C ILE A 146 -4.65 4.26 -0.03
N MET A 147 -5.75 4.03 -0.76
CA MET A 147 -6.75 5.06 -1.06
C MET A 147 -7.27 5.74 0.22
N HIS A 148 -7.67 4.96 1.23
CA HIS A 148 -8.13 5.51 2.50
C HIS A 148 -7.04 6.30 3.22
N ALA A 149 -5.81 5.77 3.28
CA ALA A 149 -4.69 6.43 3.94
C ALA A 149 -4.25 7.72 3.21
N SER A 150 -4.31 7.78 1.88
CA SER A 150 -4.04 9.02 1.12
C SER A 150 -5.13 10.07 1.37
N MET A 151 -6.39 9.68 1.54
CA MET A 151 -7.44 10.61 1.96
C MET A 151 -7.22 11.14 3.39
N VAL A 152 -6.60 10.34 4.27
CA VAL A 152 -6.22 10.81 5.61
C VAL A 152 -5.25 11.98 5.52
N GLU A 153 -4.27 11.92 4.63
CA GLU A 153 -3.26 12.97 4.45
C GLU A 153 -3.92 14.33 4.16
N GLY A 154 -4.87 14.36 3.23
CA GLY A 154 -5.64 15.57 2.90
C GLY A 154 -6.35 16.17 4.12
N HIS A 155 -7.11 15.36 4.87
CA HIS A 155 -7.80 15.86 6.05
C HIS A 155 -6.86 16.17 7.22
N ALA A 156 -5.78 15.41 7.41
CA ALA A 156 -4.81 15.72 8.45
C ALA A 156 -4.11 17.05 8.16
N HIS A 157 -3.77 17.31 6.89
CA HIS A 157 -3.27 18.60 6.42
C HIS A 157 -4.26 19.74 6.68
N GLU A 158 -5.53 19.57 6.28
CA GLU A 158 -6.59 20.54 6.56
C GLU A 158 -6.81 20.78 8.06
N SER A 159 -6.59 19.76 8.89
CA SER A 159 -6.64 19.90 10.35
C SER A 159 -5.48 20.72 10.90
N VAL A 160 -4.25 20.42 10.45
CA VAL A 160 -3.01 21.14 10.82
C VAL A 160 -3.08 22.61 10.42
N HIS A 161 -3.59 22.91 9.23
CA HIS A 161 -3.59 24.25 8.65
C HIS A 161 -4.94 24.98 8.74
N GLY A 162 -5.96 24.35 9.33
CA GLY A 162 -7.29 24.96 9.50
C GLY A 162 -7.24 26.32 10.20
N THR A 163 -8.23 27.17 9.98
CA THR A 163 -8.22 28.54 10.54
C THR A 163 -8.95 28.65 11.89
N GLY A 164 -9.78 27.66 12.21
CA GLY A 164 -10.59 27.64 13.43
C GLY A 164 -10.66 26.28 14.09
N ILE A 165 -10.94 26.25 15.40
CA ILE A 165 -10.97 25.01 16.18
C ILE A 165 -12.01 24.00 15.69
N LYS A 166 -13.16 24.46 15.19
CA LYS A 166 -14.20 23.59 14.62
C LYS A 166 -13.68 22.86 13.38
N GLN A 167 -13.11 23.60 12.43
CA GLN A 167 -12.52 23.05 11.21
C GLN A 167 -11.40 22.06 11.54
N THR A 168 -10.46 22.46 12.41
CA THR A 168 -9.36 21.58 12.86
C THR A 168 -9.90 20.29 13.50
N GLN A 169 -10.93 20.37 14.34
CA GLN A 169 -11.53 19.20 14.98
C GLN A 169 -12.31 18.30 14.01
N GLU A 170 -13.06 18.89 13.07
CA GLU A 170 -13.84 18.17 12.07
C GLU A 170 -12.93 17.33 11.16
N HIS A 171 -11.89 17.94 10.61
CA HIS A 171 -10.92 17.21 9.79
C HIS A 171 -10.14 16.17 10.59
N ALA A 172 -9.82 16.42 11.86
CA ALA A 172 -9.22 15.40 12.73
C ALA A 172 -10.14 14.19 12.95
N ALA A 173 -11.47 14.42 13.02
CA ALA A 173 -12.44 13.34 13.13
C ALA A 173 -12.54 12.52 11.84
N HIS A 174 -12.50 13.19 10.67
CA HIS A 174 -12.44 12.51 9.37
C HIS A 174 -11.15 11.68 9.22
N THR A 175 -10.00 12.24 9.61
CA THR A 175 -8.72 11.53 9.70
C THR A 175 -8.83 10.26 10.53
N ALA A 176 -9.38 10.32 11.75
CA ALA A 176 -9.55 9.15 12.59
C ALA A 176 -10.45 8.08 11.95
N ALA A 177 -11.57 8.48 11.36
CA ALA A 177 -12.50 7.56 10.70
C ALA A 177 -11.87 6.85 9.49
N LEU A 178 -11.14 7.59 8.66
CA LEU A 178 -10.46 7.04 7.49
C LEU A 178 -9.28 6.13 7.86
N LEU A 179 -8.52 6.47 8.91
CA LEU A 179 -7.47 5.61 9.43
C LEU A 179 -8.03 4.26 9.92
N VAL A 180 -9.18 4.28 10.61
CA VAL A 180 -9.87 3.05 11.02
C VAL A 180 -10.36 2.25 9.80
N GLY A 181 -10.83 2.91 8.75
CA GLY A 181 -11.20 2.26 7.48
C GLY A 181 -10.01 1.60 6.78
N ALA A 182 -8.87 2.30 6.69
CA ALA A 182 -7.63 1.78 6.11
C ALA A 182 -7.09 0.57 6.91
N TYR A 183 -7.04 0.70 8.24
CA TYR A 183 -6.51 -0.30 9.16
C TYR A 183 -7.41 -1.56 9.24
N GLY A 184 -8.71 -1.36 9.44
CA GLY A 184 -9.67 -2.45 9.67
C GLY A 184 -9.64 -3.05 11.07
N LYS A 185 -10.61 -3.89 11.39
CA LYS A 185 -10.57 -4.69 12.63
C LYS A 185 -10.02 -6.08 12.29
N GLY A 186 -9.45 -6.78 13.28
CA GLY A 186 -8.91 -8.12 13.08
C GLY A 186 -9.93 -9.17 12.62
N ASP A 187 -11.22 -8.87 12.72
CA ASP A 187 -12.35 -9.66 12.22
C ASP A 187 -12.94 -9.14 10.89
N SER A 188 -12.30 -8.17 10.23
CA SER A 188 -12.76 -7.65 8.93
C SER A 188 -12.72 -8.75 7.86
N ASP A 189 -13.91 -9.20 7.47
CA ASP A 189 -14.12 -10.18 6.39
C ASP A 189 -14.30 -9.53 5.01
N SER A 190 -14.23 -8.19 4.93
CA SER A 190 -14.40 -7.44 3.69
C SER A 190 -13.33 -6.36 3.54
N PRO A 191 -12.78 -6.18 2.32
CA PRO A 191 -11.88 -5.06 2.03
C PRO A 191 -12.56 -3.69 2.19
N ALA A 192 -13.90 -3.62 2.15
CA ALA A 192 -14.65 -2.37 2.30
C ALA A 192 -14.75 -1.86 3.75
N THR A 193 -14.59 -2.74 4.75
CA THR A 193 -14.73 -2.40 6.18
C THR A 193 -13.44 -2.59 6.98
N GLY A 194 -12.32 -2.86 6.29
CA GLY A 194 -11.02 -3.04 6.90
C GLY A 194 -9.99 -3.59 5.94
N ALA A 195 -9.56 -2.72 5.03
CA ALA A 195 -8.79 -3.07 3.84
C ALA A 195 -7.46 -3.77 4.18
N LEU A 196 -6.65 -3.20 5.07
CA LEU A 196 -5.34 -3.76 5.42
C LEU A 196 -5.45 -5.05 6.25
N SER A 197 -6.33 -5.08 7.26
CA SER A 197 -6.58 -6.29 8.07
C SER A 197 -7.08 -7.46 7.21
N TYR A 198 -7.95 -7.20 6.24
CA TYR A 198 -8.39 -8.21 5.27
C TYR A 198 -7.22 -8.72 4.42
N ALA A 199 -6.41 -7.81 3.85
CA ALA A 199 -5.24 -8.18 3.04
C ALA A 199 -4.24 -9.06 3.84
N MET A 200 -3.97 -8.68 5.10
CA MET A 200 -3.11 -9.44 6.01
C MET A 200 -3.68 -10.84 6.28
N LYS A 201 -4.98 -10.95 6.58
CA LYS A 201 -5.65 -12.24 6.82
C LYS A 201 -5.54 -13.16 5.61
N GLN A 202 -5.80 -12.64 4.41
CA GLN A 202 -5.68 -13.41 3.16
C GLN A 202 -4.23 -13.78 2.83
N ALA A 203 -3.26 -12.96 3.24
CA ALA A 203 -1.84 -13.28 3.16
C ALA A 203 -1.37 -14.28 4.25
N GLY A 204 -2.25 -14.73 5.16
CA GLY A 204 -1.92 -15.66 6.23
C GLY A 204 -1.23 -15.04 7.44
N LEU A 205 -1.28 -13.71 7.58
CA LEU A 205 -0.82 -13.01 8.78
C LEU A 205 -1.88 -13.06 9.88
N LYS A 206 -1.43 -13.23 11.13
CA LYS A 206 -2.30 -13.06 12.29
C LYS A 206 -2.44 -11.58 12.60
N VAL A 207 -3.64 -11.03 12.37
CA VAL A 207 -3.97 -9.70 12.87
C VAL A 207 -4.15 -9.79 14.38
N SER A 208 -3.34 -9.05 15.15
CA SER A 208 -3.52 -8.96 16.60
C SER A 208 -4.93 -8.42 16.88
N LYS A 209 -5.64 -9.06 17.81
CA LYS A 209 -6.84 -8.48 18.41
C LYS A 209 -6.52 -7.18 19.14
#